data_AF-A0A317XA04-F1
#
_entry.id   AF-A0A317XA04-F1
#
_cell.length_a   1.000
_cell.length_b   1.000
_cell.length_c   1.000
_cell.angle_alpha   90.00
_cell.angle_beta   90.00
_cell.angle_gamma   90.00
#
_symmetry.space_group_name_H-M   'P 1'
#
loop_
_entity.id
_entity.type
_entity.pdbx_description
1 polymer ?
#
loop_
_entity_poly.entity_id
_entity_poly.type
_entity_poly.pdbx_seq_one_letter_code
_entity_poly.pdbx_strand_id
1 'polypeptide(L)'
;MTSIFKRFYTIVGNVTLEHVQEINKNGAKWAASIDKVAKEEESVEARFTKLKIKGAKAHKSHKDPTDEQEVISLQFLDDNEVRIKSKHAHENGTSK
;
A
#
# COMPACT_ATOMS: atom_id res chain seq x y z
N MET A 1 6.64 27.93 13.85
CA MET A 1 5.98 27.69 12.55
C MET A 1 5.91 26.19 12.35
N THR A 2 4.73 25.59 12.45
CA THR A 2 4.57 24.15 12.21
C THR A 2 4.44 23.96 10.71
N SER A 3 5.55 23.70 10.04
CA SER A 3 5.56 23.41 8.61
C SER A 3 4.84 22.08 8.39
N ILE A 4 3.63 22.12 7.84
CA ILE A 4 2.91 20.92 7.42
C ILE A 4 3.57 20.47 6.11
N PHE A 5 4.59 19.61 6.22
CA PHE A 5 5.15 18.93 5.06
C PHE A 5 4.15 17.87 4.60
N LYS A 6 3.39 18.16 3.55
CA LYS A 6 2.61 17.14 2.84
C LYS A 6 3.60 16.36 1.98
N ARG A 7 4.14 15.27 2.54
CA ARG A 7 4.89 14.31 1.73
C ARG A 7 3.89 13.65 0.76
N PHE A 8 4.35 13.42 -0.46
CA PHE A 8 3.57 12.78 -1.51
C PHE A 8 4.37 11.56 -1.95
N TYR A 9 3.96 10.37 -1.50
CA TYR A 9 4.51 9.14 -2.04
C TYR A 9 4.14 8.98 -3.52
N THR A 10 5.05 8.40 -4.29
CA THR A 10 4.83 8.11 -5.71
C THR A 10 4.57 6.62 -5.89
N ILE A 11 3.53 6.25 -6.65
CA ILE A 11 3.28 4.84 -6.97
C ILE A 11 4.16 4.45 -8.17
N VAL A 12 4.95 3.40 -8.00
CA VAL A 12 5.89 2.90 -9.01
C VAL A 12 5.60 1.44 -9.35
N GLY A 13 5.94 1.05 -10.59
CA GLY A 13 5.71 -0.29 -11.13
C GLY A 13 4.51 -0.39 -12.05
N ASN A 14 4.09 -1.62 -12.38
CA ASN A 14 3.07 -1.88 -13.40
C ASN A 14 1.63 -1.84 -12.86
N VAL A 15 1.45 -1.73 -11.54
CA VAL A 15 0.14 -1.76 -10.90
C VAL A 15 -0.14 -0.38 -10.28
N THR A 16 -1.20 0.27 -10.77
CA THR A 16 -1.69 1.54 -10.25
C THR A 16 -2.89 1.33 -9.32
N LEU A 17 -3.30 2.38 -8.58
CA LEU A 17 -4.53 2.33 -7.80
C LEU A 17 -5.76 2.13 -8.69
N GLU A 18 -5.78 2.69 -9.88
CA GLU A 18 -6.86 2.49 -10.86
C GLU A 18 -6.96 1.02 -11.26
N HIS A 19 -5.82 0.38 -11.53
CA HIS A 19 -5.78 -1.05 -11.83
C HIS A 19 -6.30 -1.91 -10.66
N VAL A 20 -6.00 -1.52 -9.42
CA VAL A 20 -6.59 -2.14 -8.22
C VAL A 20 -8.10 -1.91 -8.17
N GLN A 21 -8.58 -0.72 -8.56
CA GLN A 21 -10.01 -0.42 -8.57
C GLN A 21 -10.78 -1.26 -9.58
N GLU A 22 -10.23 -1.45 -10.78
CA GLU A 22 -10.89 -2.20 -11.85
C GLU A 22 -10.91 -3.71 -11.60
N ILE A 23 -9.87 -4.27 -10.99
CA ILE A 23 -9.74 -5.72 -10.81
C ILE A 23 -10.54 -6.26 -9.62
N ASN A 24 -10.79 -5.46 -8.59
CA ASN A 24 -11.44 -5.94 -7.36
C ASN A 24 -12.90 -5.48 -7.28
N LYS A 25 -13.80 -6.36 -6.80
CA LYS A 25 -15.22 -6.02 -6.56
C LYS A 25 -15.40 -4.78 -5.67
N ASN A 26 -14.56 -4.64 -4.65
CA ASN A 26 -14.54 -3.48 -3.74
C ASN A 26 -13.37 -2.53 -4.05
N GLY A 27 -13.06 -2.35 -5.34
CA GLY A 27 -11.86 -1.65 -5.80
C GLY A 27 -11.64 -0.26 -5.19
N ALA A 28 -12.69 0.54 -5.04
CA ALA A 28 -12.60 1.86 -4.42
C ALA A 28 -12.14 1.80 -2.95
N LYS A 29 -12.64 0.81 -2.18
CA LYS A 29 -12.20 0.58 -0.80
C LYS A 29 -10.76 0.10 -0.74
N TRP A 30 -10.37 -0.77 -1.66
CA TRP A 30 -8.99 -1.23 -1.77
C TRP A 30 -8.01 -0.09 -2.05
N ALA A 31 -8.34 0.76 -3.01
CA ALA A 31 -7.51 1.93 -3.29
C ALA A 31 -7.43 2.89 -2.10
N ALA A 32 -8.56 3.15 -1.42
CA ALA A 32 -8.59 3.97 -0.21
C ALA A 32 -7.80 3.35 0.94
N SER A 33 -7.86 2.03 1.10
CA SER A 33 -7.07 1.28 2.08
C SER A 33 -5.58 1.40 1.82
N ILE A 34 -5.14 1.18 0.56
CA ILE A 34 -3.74 1.31 0.17
C ILE A 34 -3.25 2.73 0.43
N ASP A 35 -4.02 3.74 0.04
CA ASP A 35 -3.69 5.15 0.27
C ASP A 35 -3.60 5.50 1.76
N LYS A 36 -4.52 4.98 2.57
CA LYS A 36 -4.49 5.16 4.03
C LYS A 36 -3.23 4.54 4.64
N VAL A 37 -2.93 3.30 4.32
CA VAL A 37 -1.74 2.59 4.81
C VAL A 37 -0.47 3.30 4.36
N ALA A 38 -0.43 3.80 3.12
CA ALA A 38 0.69 4.56 2.60
C ALA A 38 0.92 5.86 3.37
N LYS A 39 -0.14 6.63 3.66
CA LYS A 39 -0.06 7.87 4.45
C LYS A 39 0.34 7.62 5.89
N GLU A 40 -0.18 6.56 6.52
CA GLU A 40 0.25 6.16 7.85
C GLU A 40 1.74 5.83 7.86
N GLU A 41 2.22 5.07 6.87
CA GLU A 41 3.64 4.74 6.77
C GLU A 41 4.51 5.97 6.50
N GLU A 42 4.05 6.91 5.67
CA GLU A 42 4.73 8.17 5.37
C GLU A 42 4.93 9.07 6.60
N SER A 43 4.01 8.97 7.56
CA SER A 43 4.11 9.68 8.85
C SER A 43 5.14 9.05 9.79
N VAL A 44 5.41 7.75 9.65
CA VAL A 44 6.31 6.98 10.54
C VAL A 44 7.70 6.85 9.92
N GLU A 45 7.80 6.59 8.62
CA GLU A 45 9.01 6.28 7.90
C GLU A 45 9.50 7.47 7.09
N ALA A 46 10.53 8.15 7.58
CA ALA A 46 11.06 9.33 6.91
C ALA A 46 11.70 9.05 5.54
N ARG A 47 12.10 7.80 5.29
CA ARG A 47 12.73 7.36 4.04
C ARG A 47 11.72 6.97 2.97
N PHE A 48 10.44 6.78 3.33
CA PHE A 48 9.43 6.34 2.37
C PHE A 48 9.07 7.48 1.41
N THR A 49 9.28 7.23 0.13
CA THR A 49 8.93 8.16 -0.95
C THR A 49 8.23 7.46 -2.11
N LYS A 50 8.39 6.15 -2.26
CA LYS A 50 7.85 5.39 -3.38
C LYS A 50 7.11 4.14 -2.91
N LEU A 51 5.88 3.94 -3.39
CA LEU A 51 5.05 2.78 -3.09
C LEU A 51 4.96 1.86 -4.32
N LYS A 52 5.16 0.57 -4.13
CA LYS A 52 5.01 -0.42 -5.19
C LYS A 52 3.96 -1.46 -4.81
N ILE A 53 2.90 -1.55 -5.61
CA ILE A 53 1.83 -2.52 -5.43
C ILE A 53 2.26 -3.82 -6.13
N LYS A 54 2.37 -4.93 -5.38
CA LYS A 54 2.94 -6.20 -5.90
C LYS A 54 1.92 -7.08 -6.64
N GLY A 55 0.67 -6.66 -6.71
CA GLY A 55 -0.39 -7.31 -7.45
C GLY A 55 -1.69 -6.54 -7.24
N ALA A 56 -2.42 -6.30 -8.32
CA ALA A 56 -3.65 -5.50 -8.23
C ALA A 56 -4.78 -6.25 -7.53
N LYS A 57 -4.80 -7.59 -7.66
CA LYS A 57 -5.87 -8.44 -7.14
C LYS A 57 -5.64 -8.77 -5.66
N ALA A 58 -6.67 -8.56 -4.85
CA ALA A 58 -6.73 -9.06 -3.49
C ALA A 58 -6.65 -10.60 -3.51
N HIS A 59 -5.88 -11.16 -2.59
CA HIS A 59 -5.69 -12.60 -2.49
C HIS A 59 -5.52 -13.01 -1.04
N LYS A 60 -5.76 -14.28 -0.73
CA LYS A 60 -5.50 -14.81 0.61
C LYS A 60 -4.00 -14.81 0.91
N SER A 61 -3.61 -14.35 2.11
CA SER A 61 -2.21 -14.43 2.54
C SER A 61 -1.76 -15.88 2.60
N HIS A 62 -0.74 -16.23 1.83
CA HIS A 62 -0.11 -17.56 1.95
C HIS A 62 0.76 -17.68 3.21
N LYS A 63 1.23 -16.55 3.74
CA LYS A 63 2.06 -16.50 4.95
C LYS A 63 1.25 -16.66 6.23
N ASP A 64 -0.01 -16.22 6.20
CA ASP A 64 -0.92 -16.26 7.34
C ASP A 64 -2.22 -16.95 6.91
N PRO A 65 -2.23 -18.30 6.85
CA PRO A 65 -3.39 -19.05 6.39
C PRO A 65 -4.62 -18.88 7.30
N THR A 66 -4.40 -18.44 8.54
CA THR A 66 -5.43 -18.09 9.53
C THR A 66 -6.03 -16.71 9.31
N ASP A 67 -5.41 -15.84 8.51
CA ASP A 67 -6.05 -14.60 8.10
C ASP A 67 -7.05 -14.91 6.99
N GLU A 68 -8.33 -14.90 7.35
CA GLU A 68 -9.44 -15.14 6.42
C GLU A 68 -9.67 -13.95 5.49
N GLN A 69 -9.03 -12.81 5.76
CA GLN A 69 -9.18 -11.61 4.95
C GLN A 69 -8.24 -11.65 3.75
N GLU A 70 -8.74 -11.16 2.62
CA GLU A 70 -7.89 -10.90 1.47
C GLU A 70 -6.91 -9.78 1.79
N VAL A 71 -5.77 -9.81 1.10
CA VAL A 71 -4.69 -8.83 1.25
C VAL A 71 -4.17 -8.36 -0.11
N ILE A 72 -3.64 -7.14 -0.13
CA ILE A 72 -2.82 -6.62 -1.21
C ILE A 72 -1.41 -6.35 -0.67
N SER A 73 -0.42 -6.95 -1.33
CA SER A 73 0.98 -6.77 -0.96
C SER A 73 1.51 -5.41 -1.44
N LEU A 74 2.00 -4.62 -0.49
CA LEU A 74 2.62 -3.32 -0.71
C LEU A 74 4.11 -3.37 -0.37
N GLN A 75 4.91 -2.74 -1.21
CA GLN A 75 6.33 -2.51 -1.00
C GLN A 75 6.59 -1.02 -0.83
N PHE A 76 7.20 -0.67 0.30
CA PHE A 76 7.61 0.70 0.59
C PHE A 76 9.07 0.82 0.22
N LEU A 77 9.37 1.78 -0.64
CA LEU A 77 10.66 2.01 -1.22
C LEU A 77 11.13 3.42 -0.84
N ASP A 78 12.45 3.59 -0.80
CA ASP A 78 13.07 4.90 -0.71
C ASP A 78 13.18 5.57 -2.09
N ASP A 79 13.82 6.74 -2.12
CA ASP A 79 13.98 7.52 -3.33
C ASP A 79 14.82 6.82 -4.40
N ASN A 80 15.71 5.92 -3.99
CA ASN A 80 16.53 5.08 -4.86
C ASN A 80 15.82 3.77 -5.27
N GLU A 81 14.51 3.66 -5.00
CA GLU A 81 13.71 2.45 -5.22
C GLU A 81 14.21 1.23 -4.41
N VAL A 82 15.00 1.47 -3.35
CA VAL A 82 15.48 0.41 -2.46
C VAL A 82 14.35 0.07 -1.50
N ARG A 83 14.09 -1.23 -1.37
CA ARG A 83 13.03 -1.74 -0.49
C ARG A 83 13.39 -1.47 0.97
N ILE A 84 12.55 -0.66 1.61
CA ILE A 84 12.60 -0.42 3.06
C ILE A 84 11.85 -1.56 3.77
N LYS A 85 10.58 -1.77 3.41
CA LYS A 85 9.73 -2.78 4.04
C LYS A 85 8.60 -3.24 3.12
N SER A 86 7.82 -4.20 3.59
CA SER A 86 6.60 -4.63 2.90
C SER A 86 5.51 -4.85 3.92
N LYS A 87 4.28 -4.54 3.52
CA LYS A 87 3.09 -4.80 4.32
C LYS A 87 2.01 -5.40 3.46
N HIS A 88 1.12 -6.12 4.10
CA HIS A 88 -0.13 -6.58 3.53
C HIS A 88 -1.23 -5.62 3.96
N ALA A 89 -1.81 -4.89 3.01
CA ALA A 89 -2.99 -4.06 3.26
C ALA A 89 -4.24 -4.95 3.19
N HIS A 90 -5.20 -4.73 4.09
CA HIS A 90 -6.52 -5.37 4.11
C HIS A 90 -7.59 -4.39 3.58
N GLU A 91 -8.77 -4.86 3.17
CA GLU A 91 -9.83 -3.99 2.63
C GLU A 91 -10.26 -2.88 3.61
N ASN A 92 -10.22 -3.16 4.92
CA ASN A 92 -10.62 -2.23 5.99
C ASN A 92 -9.59 -1.11 6.28
N GLY A 93 -8.45 -1.08 5.58
CA GLY A 93 -7.41 -0.08 5.78
C GLY A 93 -6.47 -0.38 6.94
N THR A 94 -6.44 -1.62 7.46
CA THR A 94 -5.37 -2.08 8.34
C THR A 94 -4.25 -2.72 7.54
N SER A 95 -3.06 -2.77 8.12
CA SER A 95 -1.92 -3.45 7.52
C SER A 95 -1.18 -4.33 8.51
N LYS A 96 -0.61 -5.44 8.02
CA LYS A 96 0.24 -6.37 8.76
C LYS A 96 1.56 -6.62 8.04
#